data_AF-A0AAQ2JI90-F1
#
_entry.id   AF-A0AAQ2JI90-F1
#
_cell.length_a   1.000
_cell.length_b   1.000
_cell.length_c   1.000
_cell.angle_alpha   90.00
_cell.angle_beta   90.00
_cell.angle_gamma   90.00
#
_symmetry.space_group_name_H-M   'P 1'
#
loop_
_entity.id
_entity.type
_entity.pdbx_description
1 polymer ?
#
loop_
_entity_poly.entity_id
_entity_poly.type
_entity_poly.pdbx_seq_one_letter_code
_entity_poly.pdbx_strand_id
1 'polypeptide(L)'
;MKTSGFLGNARSMLRCIALILAVLGAGCGAAFSEAATQLKWEMLIPPTEPLANFPDALPFEQQEALRNVLYWKGHPSGELSEEFALQRDEAKKRVDADREKLAKQGVDLDALYERYVAWATEIERRGTLTEKKLDGAQVAIAGYLLPLDFDPNGTTEFLLVPYFGACIHEPPPPPNQVIYLKSTAPYAPAALFEGVMITGTMRVQSERKDLSFVDGSSEVASGYVLEGDSIEPYQGEGGGQ
;
A
#
# COMPACT_ATOMS: atom_id res chain seq x y z
N MET A 1 87.88 22.29 -49.60
CA MET A 1 87.70 22.63 -51.03
C MET A 1 86.21 22.82 -51.29
N LYS A 2 85.83 23.95 -51.90
CA LYS A 2 84.50 24.32 -52.47
C LYS A 2 83.34 24.49 -51.46
N THR A 3 82.91 25.70 -51.08
CA THR A 3 82.29 26.87 -51.77
C THR A 3 80.78 26.94 -51.49
N SER A 4 80.35 28.11 -50.94
CA SER A 4 79.09 28.84 -51.18
C SER A 4 77.76 28.10 -50.96
N GLY A 5 76.87 28.56 -50.07
CA GLY A 5 76.02 29.75 -50.24
C GLY A 5 74.73 29.33 -50.99
N PHE A 6 73.52 29.85 -50.82
CA PHE A 6 72.91 31.01 -50.19
C PHE A 6 71.38 30.86 -50.49
N LEU A 7 70.53 31.80 -50.03
CA LEU A 7 69.07 31.93 -50.22
C LEU A 7 68.24 31.24 -49.12
N GLY A 8 67.34 31.92 -48.40
CA GLY A 8 66.90 33.30 -48.49
C GLY A 8 65.78 33.52 -47.47
N ASN A 9 65.82 34.68 -46.81
CA ASN A 9 64.87 35.17 -45.82
C ASN A 9 63.49 35.51 -46.41
N ALA A 10 62.43 35.30 -45.62
CA ALA A 10 61.27 36.21 -45.51
C ALA A 10 60.48 35.87 -44.22
N ARG A 11 60.82 36.46 -43.06
CA ARG A 11 60.17 37.65 -42.44
C ARG A 11 58.63 37.65 -42.45
N SER A 12 58.04 37.35 -41.29
CA SER A 12 57.10 38.23 -40.55
C SER A 12 56.84 37.57 -39.17
N MET A 13 57.39 38.03 -38.04
CA MET A 13 56.78 39.01 -37.11
C MET A 13 55.24 38.90 -37.06
N LEU A 14 54.58 38.58 -35.94
CA LEU A 14 54.54 39.40 -34.71
C LEU A 14 53.85 38.66 -33.53
N ARG A 15 54.53 38.63 -32.36
CA ARG A 15 54.08 38.82 -30.94
C ARG A 15 52.89 38.02 -30.36
N CYS A 16 53.14 37.15 -29.37
CA CYS A 16 52.94 37.34 -27.90
C CYS A 16 51.45 37.41 -27.48
N ILE A 17 50.91 36.54 -26.61
CA ILE A 17 51.07 36.54 -25.14
C ILE A 17 50.56 35.19 -24.58
N ALA A 18 51.29 34.63 -23.61
CA ALA A 18 50.91 33.46 -22.81
C ALA A 18 50.02 33.86 -21.63
N LEU A 19 49.12 32.97 -21.18
CA LEU A 19 48.72 32.88 -19.76
C LEU A 19 48.05 31.52 -19.46
N ILE A 20 48.57 30.89 -18.42
CA ILE A 20 48.24 29.58 -17.84
C ILE A 20 46.99 29.71 -16.97
N LEU A 21 46.07 28.75 -17.05
CA LEU A 21 45.08 28.49 -15.99
C LEU A 21 44.89 26.98 -15.82
N ALA A 22 45.54 26.44 -14.80
CA ALA A 22 45.22 25.14 -14.22
C ALA A 22 43.99 25.31 -13.34
N VAL A 23 42.88 24.65 -13.69
CA VAL A 23 41.69 24.57 -12.84
C VAL A 23 41.65 23.18 -12.21
N LEU A 24 41.69 23.20 -10.88
CA LEU A 24 41.43 22.09 -9.98
C LEU A 24 40.08 21.45 -10.32
N GLY A 25 40.10 20.24 -10.84
CA GLY A 25 38.96 19.34 -10.81
C GLY A 25 38.82 18.76 -9.41
N ALA A 26 38.31 19.56 -8.47
CA ALA A 26 37.64 18.99 -7.31
C ALA A 26 36.44 18.23 -7.86
N GLY A 27 36.54 16.91 -7.86
CA GLY A 27 35.43 16.02 -8.17
C GLY A 27 34.33 16.31 -7.16
N CYS A 28 33.42 17.20 -7.53
CA CYS A 28 32.10 17.29 -6.94
C CYS A 28 31.50 15.90 -7.16
N GLY A 29 31.46 15.09 -6.11
CA GLY A 29 30.58 13.93 -6.10
C GLY A 29 29.18 14.50 -6.24
N ALA A 30 28.66 14.50 -7.46
CA ALA A 30 27.24 14.63 -7.67
C ALA A 30 26.63 13.47 -6.89
N ALA A 31 26.11 13.76 -5.70
CA ALA A 31 25.15 12.89 -5.07
C ALA A 31 24.04 12.75 -6.11
N PHE A 32 23.96 11.59 -6.75
CA PHE A 32 22.80 11.24 -7.54
C PHE A 32 21.64 11.28 -6.55
N SER A 33 20.82 12.34 -6.61
CA SER A 33 19.48 12.27 -6.07
C SER A 33 18.79 11.22 -6.93
N GLU A 34 18.72 10.00 -6.41
CA GLU A 34 17.92 8.95 -7.01
C GLU A 34 16.49 9.50 -7.01
N ALA A 35 15.96 9.75 -8.21
CA ALA A 35 14.60 10.26 -8.34
C ALA A 35 13.65 9.28 -7.64
N ALA A 36 12.75 9.81 -6.81
CA ALA A 36 11.81 8.97 -6.07
C ALA A 36 11.05 8.05 -7.02
N THR A 37 11.02 6.75 -6.70
CA THR A 37 10.29 5.78 -7.51
C THR A 37 8.79 6.03 -7.34
N GLN A 38 8.11 6.40 -8.42
CA GLN A 38 6.65 6.55 -8.39
C GLN A 38 6.00 5.17 -8.22
N LEU A 39 5.32 4.97 -7.09
CA LEU A 39 4.60 3.74 -6.78
C LEU A 39 3.12 3.88 -7.11
N LYS A 40 2.54 2.74 -7.50
CA LYS A 40 1.12 2.45 -7.40
C LYS A 40 0.90 1.44 -6.27
N TRP A 41 -0.31 1.38 -5.73
CA TRP A 41 -0.63 0.50 -4.59
C TRP A 41 -0.45 -0.99 -4.89
N GLU A 42 -0.68 -1.43 -6.13
CA GLU A 42 -0.45 -2.83 -6.53
C GLU A 42 1.03 -3.21 -6.48
N MET A 43 1.93 -2.23 -6.58
CA MET A 43 3.37 -2.47 -6.52
C MET A 43 3.87 -2.80 -5.11
N LEU A 44 3.05 -2.58 -4.08
CA LEU A 44 3.30 -3.00 -2.71
C LEU A 44 2.98 -4.49 -2.49
N ILE A 45 2.30 -5.13 -3.44
CA ILE A 45 1.94 -6.53 -3.34
C ILE A 45 3.02 -7.34 -4.08
N PRO A 46 3.76 -8.23 -3.40
CA PRO A 46 4.73 -9.07 -4.09
C PRO A 46 4.00 -10.02 -5.06
N PRO A 47 4.63 -10.38 -6.19
CA PRO A 47 4.02 -11.29 -7.16
C PRO A 47 3.70 -12.63 -6.50
N THR A 48 2.47 -13.11 -6.68
CA THR A 48 1.99 -14.41 -6.22
C THR A 48 1.26 -15.12 -7.34
N GLU A 49 1.18 -16.45 -7.26
CA GLU A 49 0.36 -17.23 -8.18
C GLU A 49 -1.11 -16.76 -8.12
N PRO A 50 -1.81 -16.59 -9.26
CA PRO A 50 -3.20 -16.15 -9.26
C PRO A 50 -4.07 -17.00 -8.33
N LEU A 51 -4.85 -16.34 -7.47
CA LEU A 51 -5.84 -17.00 -6.64
C LEU A 51 -7.21 -16.84 -7.28
N ALA A 52 -7.86 -17.95 -7.60
CA ALA A 52 -9.22 -17.90 -8.14
C ALA A 52 -10.18 -17.33 -7.09
N ASN A 53 -10.98 -16.35 -7.48
CA ASN A 53 -12.14 -15.91 -6.69
C ASN A 53 -13.29 -16.92 -6.87
N PHE A 54 -13.13 -18.08 -6.24
CA PHE A 54 -14.08 -19.17 -6.41
C PHE A 54 -15.47 -18.89 -5.79
N PRO A 55 -15.63 -18.13 -4.68
CA PRO A 55 -16.95 -17.83 -4.14
C PRO A 55 -17.87 -17.16 -5.17
N ASP A 56 -17.37 -16.20 -5.93
CA ASP A 56 -18.13 -15.49 -6.96
C ASP A 56 -18.51 -16.38 -8.16
N ALA A 57 -17.77 -17.47 -8.36
CA ALA A 57 -18.03 -18.45 -9.40
C ALA A 57 -19.06 -19.53 -8.99
N LEU A 58 -19.45 -19.59 -7.71
CA LEU A 58 -20.45 -20.54 -7.24
C LEU A 58 -21.85 -20.17 -7.76
N PRO A 59 -22.73 -21.15 -8.04
CA PRO A 59 -24.15 -20.87 -8.24
C PRO A 59 -24.74 -20.12 -7.05
N PHE A 60 -25.66 -19.19 -7.30
CA PHE A 60 -26.30 -18.37 -6.27
C PHE A 60 -26.78 -19.19 -5.05
N GLU A 61 -27.42 -20.33 -5.28
CA GLU A 61 -27.87 -21.22 -4.20
C GLU A 61 -26.74 -21.70 -3.27
N GLN A 62 -25.57 -22.00 -3.82
CA GLN A 62 -24.40 -22.39 -3.03
C GLN A 62 -23.77 -21.20 -2.30
N GLN A 63 -23.78 -20.00 -2.90
CA GLN A 63 -23.35 -18.77 -2.23
C GLN A 63 -24.25 -18.44 -1.03
N GLU A 64 -25.57 -18.55 -1.20
CA GLU A 64 -26.55 -18.35 -0.13
C GLU A 64 -26.34 -19.35 1.01
N ALA A 65 -26.21 -20.64 0.69
CA ALA A 65 -25.97 -21.68 1.69
C ALA A 65 -24.64 -21.47 2.44
N LEU A 66 -23.58 -21.11 1.71
CA LEU A 66 -22.28 -20.79 2.31
C LEU A 66 -22.36 -19.58 3.23
N ARG A 67 -23.09 -18.52 2.85
CA ARG A 67 -23.34 -17.37 3.72
C ARG A 67 -24.11 -17.75 4.98
N ASN A 68 -25.10 -18.63 4.87
CA ASN A 68 -25.83 -19.14 6.04
C ASN A 68 -24.90 -19.90 7.00
N VAL A 69 -23.98 -20.72 6.46
CA VAL A 69 -22.97 -21.42 7.28
C VAL A 69 -22.05 -20.42 7.96
N LEU A 70 -21.56 -19.41 7.24
CA LEU A 70 -20.68 -18.37 7.79
C LEU A 70 -21.36 -17.59 8.92
N TYR A 71 -22.61 -17.19 8.72
CA TYR A 71 -23.40 -16.54 9.75
C TYR A 71 -23.55 -17.44 10.98
N TRP A 72 -24.01 -18.68 10.82
CA TRP A 72 -24.20 -19.61 11.93
C TRP A 72 -22.90 -19.88 12.71
N LYS A 73 -21.78 -20.10 12.01
CA LYS A 73 -20.48 -20.39 12.64
C LYS A 73 -19.81 -19.15 13.24
N GLY A 74 -20.07 -17.96 12.71
CA GLY A 74 -19.59 -16.69 13.25
C GLY A 74 -20.22 -16.29 14.58
N HIS A 75 -21.34 -16.92 14.95
CA HIS A 75 -22.02 -16.74 16.23
C HIS A 75 -21.91 -18.03 17.09
N PRO A 76 -20.74 -18.28 17.73
CA PRO A 76 -20.54 -19.48 18.55
C PRO A 76 -21.51 -19.54 19.74
N SER A 77 -21.87 -20.75 20.16
CA SER A 77 -22.74 -20.95 21.33
C SER A 77 -22.04 -20.50 22.62
N GLY A 78 -22.68 -19.64 23.41
CA GLY A 78 -22.18 -19.08 24.68
C GLY A 78 -23.31 -18.38 25.46
N GLU A 79 -22.97 -17.51 26.43
CA GLU A 79 -23.95 -16.63 27.10
C GLU A 79 -24.47 -15.58 26.11
N LEU A 80 -25.41 -16.00 25.27
CA LEU A 80 -26.19 -15.14 24.39
C LEU A 80 -27.46 -14.71 25.12
N SER A 81 -27.99 -13.53 24.79
CA SER A 81 -29.38 -13.21 25.16
C SER A 81 -30.32 -14.25 24.55
N GLU A 82 -31.51 -14.43 25.14
CA GLU A 82 -32.52 -15.35 24.62
C GLU A 82 -32.85 -15.07 23.14
N GLU A 83 -32.88 -13.79 22.75
CA GLU A 83 -33.09 -13.36 21.37
C GLU A 83 -31.98 -13.84 20.43
N PHE A 84 -30.71 -13.62 20.79
CA PHE A 84 -29.58 -14.07 19.98
C PHE A 84 -29.48 -15.59 19.91
N ALA A 85 -29.84 -16.30 21.00
CA ALA A 85 -29.92 -17.75 21.01
C ALA A 85 -30.97 -18.28 20.02
N LEU A 86 -32.16 -17.67 19.99
CA LEU A 86 -33.21 -18.03 19.03
C LEU A 86 -32.77 -17.78 17.58
N GLN A 87 -32.16 -16.62 17.30
CA GLN A 87 -31.67 -16.28 15.97
C GLN A 87 -30.62 -17.29 15.48
N ARG A 88 -29.74 -17.73 16.37
CA ARG A 88 -28.72 -18.75 16.08
C ARG A 88 -29.35 -20.11 15.79
N ASP A 89 -30.34 -20.54 16.56
CA ASP A 89 -31.01 -21.83 16.35
C ASP A 89 -31.77 -21.85 15.03
N GLU A 90 -32.42 -20.75 14.67
CA GLU A 90 -33.04 -20.58 13.35
C GLU A 90 -32.01 -20.59 12.22
N ALA A 91 -30.83 -19.98 12.42
CA ALA A 91 -29.74 -20.08 11.46
C ALA A 91 -29.24 -21.52 11.29
N LYS A 92 -29.12 -22.27 12.38
CA LYS A 92 -28.74 -23.68 12.33
C LYS A 92 -29.76 -24.50 11.52
N LYS A 93 -31.06 -24.31 11.75
CA LYS A 93 -32.11 -25.01 10.98
C LYS A 93 -32.02 -24.71 9.47
N ARG A 94 -31.75 -23.45 9.09
CA ARG A 94 -31.50 -23.07 7.69
C ARG A 94 -30.30 -23.81 7.11
N VAL A 95 -29.18 -23.84 7.82
CA VAL A 95 -27.98 -24.57 7.38
C VAL A 95 -28.24 -26.07 7.24
N ASP A 96 -28.95 -26.70 8.17
CA ASP A 96 -29.28 -28.13 8.09
C ASP A 96 -30.19 -28.43 6.87
N ALA A 97 -31.16 -27.56 6.58
CA ALA A 97 -31.98 -27.66 5.36
C ALA A 97 -31.15 -27.47 4.07
N ASP A 98 -30.22 -26.52 4.07
CA ASP A 98 -29.31 -26.28 2.94
C ASP A 98 -28.40 -27.49 2.70
N ARG A 99 -27.88 -28.12 3.77
CA ARG A 99 -27.09 -29.37 3.67
C ARG A 99 -27.88 -30.46 2.96
N GLU A 100 -29.11 -30.73 3.40
CA GLU A 100 -29.95 -31.77 2.78
C GLU A 100 -30.29 -31.45 1.33
N LYS A 101 -30.56 -30.18 1.03
CA LYS A 101 -30.91 -29.72 -0.32
C LYS A 101 -29.74 -29.85 -1.28
N LEU A 102 -28.56 -29.37 -0.89
CA LEU A 102 -27.34 -29.42 -1.69
C LEU A 102 -26.79 -30.85 -1.83
N ALA A 103 -26.92 -31.68 -0.81
CA ALA A 103 -26.53 -33.09 -0.89
C ALA A 103 -27.30 -33.84 -2.00
N LYS A 104 -28.59 -33.53 -2.21
CA LYS A 104 -29.39 -34.09 -3.34
C LYS A 104 -28.88 -33.66 -4.71
N GLN A 105 -28.11 -32.58 -4.78
CA GLN A 105 -27.46 -32.07 -5.99
C GLN A 105 -26.00 -32.55 -6.12
N GLY A 106 -25.52 -33.40 -5.19
CA GLY A 106 -24.15 -33.88 -5.16
C GLY A 106 -23.14 -32.87 -4.61
N VAL A 107 -23.61 -31.86 -3.86
CA VAL A 107 -22.78 -30.81 -3.27
C VAL A 107 -22.69 -31.02 -1.77
N ASP A 108 -21.46 -31.15 -1.27
CA ASP A 108 -21.17 -31.20 0.17
C ASP A 108 -20.94 -29.78 0.69
N LEU A 109 -21.90 -29.27 1.49
CA LEU A 109 -21.85 -27.91 2.03
C LEU A 109 -20.76 -27.73 3.08
N ASP A 110 -20.43 -28.77 3.86
CA ASP A 110 -19.37 -28.68 4.86
C ASP A 110 -18.00 -28.67 4.17
N ALA A 111 -17.79 -29.50 3.14
CA ALA A 111 -16.58 -29.44 2.33
C ALA A 111 -16.45 -28.10 1.57
N LEU A 112 -17.56 -27.53 1.09
CA LEU A 112 -17.58 -26.21 0.47
C LEU A 112 -17.17 -25.12 1.46
N TYR A 113 -17.66 -25.20 2.70
CA TYR A 113 -17.26 -24.28 3.77
C TYR A 113 -15.78 -24.39 4.10
N GLU A 114 -15.22 -25.59 4.26
CA GLU A 114 -13.79 -25.77 4.52
C GLU A 114 -12.92 -25.22 3.39
N ARG A 115 -13.36 -25.39 2.13
CA ARG A 115 -12.70 -24.76 0.97
C ARG A 115 -12.75 -23.24 1.04
N TYR A 116 -13.87 -22.65 1.47
CA TYR A 116 -13.98 -21.21 1.67
C TYR A 116 -13.04 -20.72 2.76
N VAL A 117 -12.98 -21.41 3.91
CA VAL A 117 -12.06 -21.06 5.00
C VAL A 117 -10.61 -21.09 4.52
N ALA A 118 -10.20 -22.14 3.81
CA ALA A 118 -8.85 -22.23 3.26
C ALA A 118 -8.52 -21.07 2.30
N TRP A 119 -9.48 -20.68 1.46
CA TRP A 119 -9.33 -19.54 0.55
C TRP A 119 -9.26 -18.21 1.30
N ALA A 120 -10.14 -17.98 2.28
CA ALA A 120 -10.15 -16.77 3.09
C ALA A 120 -8.85 -16.62 3.88
N THR A 121 -8.35 -17.71 4.49
CA THR A 121 -7.05 -17.73 5.16
C THR A 121 -5.90 -17.43 4.21
N GLU A 122 -5.94 -17.91 2.97
CA GLU A 122 -4.92 -17.59 1.97
C GLU A 122 -4.99 -16.12 1.52
N ILE A 123 -6.20 -15.54 1.40
CA ILE A 123 -6.40 -14.11 1.16
C ILE A 123 -5.78 -13.28 2.29
N GLU A 124 -6.11 -13.60 3.55
CA GLU A 124 -5.55 -12.92 4.73
C GLU A 124 -4.03 -13.03 4.77
N ARG A 125 -3.49 -14.23 4.56
CA ARG A 125 -2.04 -14.46 4.49
C ARG A 125 -1.39 -13.62 3.41
N ARG A 126 -1.96 -13.57 2.20
CA ARG A 126 -1.47 -12.73 1.09
C ARG A 126 -1.54 -11.25 1.42
N GLY A 127 -2.55 -10.80 2.15
CA GLY A 127 -2.67 -9.44 2.66
C GLY A 127 -1.57 -9.02 3.64
N THR A 128 -0.80 -9.97 4.18
CA THR A 128 0.37 -9.68 5.03
C THR A 128 1.71 -9.68 4.28
N LEU A 129 1.73 -10.09 3.00
CA LEU A 129 2.96 -10.18 2.24
C LEU A 129 3.42 -8.81 1.75
N THR A 130 4.71 -8.54 1.89
CA THR A 130 5.34 -7.27 1.50
C THR A 130 6.41 -7.45 0.42
N GLU A 131 6.59 -6.42 -0.40
CA GLU A 131 7.60 -6.34 -1.44
C GLU A 131 8.92 -5.84 -0.84
N LYS A 132 9.83 -6.78 -0.59
CA LYS A 132 11.09 -6.55 0.14
C LYS A 132 12.01 -5.55 -0.55
N LYS A 133 11.94 -5.41 -1.88
CA LYS A 133 12.81 -4.47 -2.61
C LYS A 133 12.49 -2.99 -2.32
N LEU A 134 11.34 -2.71 -1.68
CA LEU A 134 10.96 -1.36 -1.27
C LEU A 134 11.65 -0.92 0.02
N ASP A 135 12.30 -1.83 0.77
CA ASP A 135 12.98 -1.47 2.01
C ASP A 135 14.17 -0.54 1.74
N GLY A 136 14.14 0.65 2.31
CA GLY A 136 15.14 1.70 2.10
C GLY A 136 15.01 2.46 0.78
N ALA A 137 14.01 2.16 -0.06
CA ALA A 137 13.83 2.84 -1.33
C ALA A 137 13.24 4.25 -1.14
N GLN A 138 13.74 5.22 -1.92
CA GLN A 138 13.09 6.52 -2.04
C GLN A 138 11.88 6.39 -2.98
N VAL A 139 10.69 6.74 -2.50
CA VAL A 139 9.42 6.50 -3.19
C VAL A 139 8.54 7.74 -3.21
N ALA A 140 7.66 7.82 -4.21
CA ALA A 140 6.55 8.75 -4.26
C ALA A 140 5.24 7.95 -4.42
N ILE A 141 4.27 8.14 -3.53
CA ILE A 141 3.01 7.40 -3.55
C ILE A 141 1.83 8.32 -3.24
N ALA A 142 0.76 8.18 -4.04
CA ALA A 142 -0.49 8.88 -3.82
C ALA A 142 -1.43 8.07 -2.92
N GLY A 143 -2.19 8.71 -2.05
CA GLY A 143 -3.18 8.04 -1.21
C GLY A 143 -3.98 9.04 -0.37
N TYR A 144 -4.72 8.52 0.59
CA TYR A 144 -5.58 9.30 1.49
C TYR A 144 -5.05 9.25 2.92
N LEU A 145 -4.95 10.39 3.59
CA LEU A 145 -4.46 10.45 4.97
C LEU A 145 -5.58 10.23 5.99
N LEU A 146 -5.26 9.39 6.97
CA LEU A 146 -6.02 9.17 8.20
C LEU A 146 -5.14 9.58 9.39
N PRO A 147 -5.36 10.77 9.97
CA PRO A 147 -4.62 11.23 11.14
C PRO A 147 -4.78 10.26 12.32
N LEU A 148 -3.68 9.92 13.02
CA LEU A 148 -3.74 9.09 14.23
C LEU A 148 -4.10 9.89 15.48
N ASP A 149 -3.93 11.21 15.43
CA ASP A 149 -4.45 12.16 16.41
C ASP A 149 -5.09 13.37 15.68
N PHE A 150 -5.82 14.18 16.44
CA PHE A 150 -6.47 15.39 15.94
C PHE A 150 -5.84 16.61 16.61
N ASP A 151 -4.86 17.23 15.97
CA ASP A 151 -4.32 18.55 16.34
C ASP A 151 -4.71 19.59 15.28
N PRO A 152 -5.36 20.70 15.66
CA PRO A 152 -5.66 21.81 14.75
C PRO A 152 -4.43 22.43 14.05
N ASN A 153 -3.23 22.28 14.62
CA ASN A 153 -1.97 22.74 14.04
C ASN A 153 -1.31 21.68 13.12
N GLY A 154 -1.95 20.53 12.95
CA GLY A 154 -1.46 19.40 12.18
C GLY A 154 -0.70 18.37 13.02
N THR A 155 -0.53 17.18 12.45
CA THR A 155 0.15 16.05 13.09
C THR A 155 1.28 15.50 12.22
N THR A 156 2.09 14.62 12.80
CA THR A 156 3.21 13.96 12.10
C THR A 156 2.98 12.48 11.84
N GLU A 157 1.88 11.92 12.34
CA GLU A 157 1.60 10.49 12.27
C GLU A 157 0.24 10.22 11.61
N PHE A 158 0.26 9.42 10.54
CA PHE A 158 -0.92 9.10 9.76
C PHE A 158 -0.93 7.63 9.34
N LEU A 159 -2.10 7.09 9.05
CA LEU A 159 -2.22 5.96 8.13
C LEU A 159 -2.50 6.53 6.73
N LEU A 160 -1.75 6.05 5.74
CA LEU A 160 -1.99 6.33 4.34
C LEU A 160 -2.63 5.09 3.71
N VAL A 161 -3.74 5.30 2.99
CA VAL A 161 -4.59 4.23 2.43
C VAL A 161 -4.92 4.48 0.95
N PRO A 162 -5.22 3.42 0.17
CA PRO A 162 -5.38 3.51 -1.28
C PRO A 162 -6.64 4.21 -1.78
N TYR A 163 -7.73 4.19 -1.00
CA TYR A 163 -9.02 4.69 -1.45
C TYR A 163 -9.73 5.54 -0.40
N PHE A 164 -10.56 6.45 -0.89
CA PHE A 164 -11.42 7.29 -0.08
C PHE A 164 -12.40 6.43 0.74
N GLY A 165 -12.57 6.75 2.03
CA GLY A 165 -13.53 6.05 2.89
C GLY A 165 -13.03 4.74 3.49
N ALA A 166 -11.78 4.32 3.19
CA ALA A 166 -11.15 3.20 3.88
C ALA A 166 -11.23 3.39 5.40
N CYS A 167 -11.52 2.30 6.10
CA CYS A 167 -11.66 2.24 7.56
C CYS A 167 -12.89 2.96 8.17
N ILE A 168 -13.84 3.51 7.40
CA ILE A 168 -15.06 4.11 8.01
C ILE A 168 -16.22 3.10 8.15
N HIS A 169 -16.48 2.27 7.14
CA HIS A 169 -17.66 1.37 7.11
C HIS A 169 -17.35 -0.03 6.58
N GLU A 170 -16.12 -0.26 6.13
CA GLU A 170 -15.63 -1.54 5.62
C GLU A 170 -14.51 -2.03 6.54
N PRO A 171 -14.22 -3.35 6.54
CA PRO A 171 -13.00 -3.84 7.15
C PRO A 171 -11.80 -3.04 6.63
N PRO A 172 -10.80 -2.75 7.48
CA PRO A 172 -9.61 -2.03 7.05
C PRO A 172 -8.94 -2.77 5.87
N PRO A 173 -8.26 -2.05 4.96
CA PRO A 173 -7.46 -2.68 3.91
C PRO A 173 -6.47 -3.69 4.51
N PRO A 174 -6.04 -4.71 3.76
CA PRO A 174 -5.02 -5.63 4.23
C PRO A 174 -3.72 -4.89 4.60
N PRO A 175 -2.90 -5.40 5.53
CA PRO A 175 -1.71 -4.69 6.00
C PRO A 175 -0.75 -4.24 4.89
N ASN A 176 -0.58 -5.03 3.83
CA ASN A 176 0.25 -4.65 2.68
C ASN A 176 -0.36 -3.56 1.77
N GLN A 177 -1.53 -3.03 2.14
CA GLN A 177 -2.21 -1.89 1.52
C GLN A 177 -2.47 -0.77 2.55
N VAL A 178 -1.74 -0.78 3.67
CA VAL A 178 -1.73 0.30 4.66
C VAL A 178 -0.28 0.69 4.93
N ILE A 179 0.00 2.00 4.84
CA ILE A 179 1.30 2.56 5.18
C ILE A 179 1.15 3.40 6.44
N TYR A 180 1.97 3.16 7.46
CA TYR A 180 2.14 4.09 8.57
C TYR A 180 3.13 5.18 8.16
N LEU A 181 2.62 6.40 8.01
CA LEU A 181 3.39 7.58 7.62
C LEU A 181 3.88 8.33 8.85
N LYS A 182 5.18 8.63 8.88
CA LYS A 182 5.83 9.53 9.82
C LYS A 182 6.40 10.72 9.05
N SER A 183 5.75 11.87 9.10
CA SER A 183 6.21 13.07 8.39
C SER A 183 7.25 13.84 9.19
N THR A 184 8.18 14.48 8.47
CA THR A 184 9.23 15.33 9.07
C THR A 184 8.70 16.67 9.61
N ALA A 185 7.53 17.10 9.15
CA ALA A 185 6.86 18.31 9.60
C ALA A 185 5.35 18.04 9.85
N PRO A 186 4.72 18.76 10.79
CA PRO A 186 3.28 18.68 11.00
C PRO A 186 2.51 19.02 9.72
N TYR A 187 1.48 18.23 9.44
CA TYR A 187 0.57 18.45 8.33
C TYR A 187 -0.88 18.45 8.83
N ALA A 188 -1.64 19.46 8.44
CA ALA A 188 -3.05 19.60 8.76
C ALA A 188 -3.86 19.42 7.47
N PRO A 189 -4.49 18.25 7.25
CA PRO A 189 -5.35 18.04 6.09
C PRO A 189 -6.50 19.06 6.09
N ALA A 190 -6.80 19.64 4.93
CA ALA A 190 -7.88 20.60 4.75
C ALA A 190 -9.27 19.95 4.89
N ALA A 191 -9.35 18.63 4.66
CA ALA A 191 -10.54 17.81 4.85
C ALA A 191 -10.14 16.38 5.27
N LEU A 192 -11.09 15.66 5.88
CA LEU A 192 -10.95 14.21 6.05
C LEU A 192 -10.82 13.55 4.67
N PHE A 193 -9.91 12.58 4.53
CA PHE A 193 -9.60 11.92 3.26
C PHE A 193 -9.14 12.89 2.16
N GLU A 194 -8.27 13.84 2.50
CA GLU A 194 -7.54 14.57 1.49
C GLU A 194 -6.61 13.61 0.74
N GLY A 195 -6.74 13.60 -0.60
CA GLY A 195 -5.80 12.91 -1.46
C GLY A 195 -4.49 13.66 -1.49
N VAL A 196 -3.38 12.97 -1.21
CA VAL A 196 -2.04 13.55 -1.15
C VAL A 196 -1.06 12.71 -1.97
N MET A 197 0.01 13.36 -2.42
CA MET A 197 1.24 12.71 -2.85
C MET A 197 2.26 12.81 -1.71
N ILE A 198 2.83 11.67 -1.32
CA ILE A 198 3.89 11.60 -0.31
C ILE A 198 5.18 11.18 -0.99
N THR A 199 6.26 11.93 -0.75
CA THR A 199 7.62 11.48 -1.07
C THR A 199 8.38 11.15 0.20
N GLY A 200 9.12 10.04 0.23
CA GLY A 200 9.85 9.62 1.42
C GLY A 200 10.66 8.34 1.24
N THR A 201 11.30 7.89 2.32
CA THR A 201 11.99 6.59 2.38
C THR A 201 11.05 5.53 2.93
N MET A 202 10.83 4.47 2.15
CA MET A 202 9.99 3.34 2.55
C MET A 202 10.76 2.36 3.44
N ARG A 203 10.08 1.77 4.42
CA ARG A 203 10.56 0.68 5.26
C ARG A 203 9.58 -0.47 5.24
N VAL A 204 10.08 -1.68 5.03
CA VAL A 204 9.27 -2.91 5.05
C VAL A 204 9.20 -3.39 6.49
N GLN A 205 8.27 -2.82 7.24
CA GLN A 205 8.11 -3.04 8.67
C GLN A 205 6.64 -3.10 9.02
N SER A 206 6.25 -4.12 9.79
CA SER A 206 4.88 -4.25 10.28
C SER A 206 4.67 -3.43 11.55
N GLU A 207 3.60 -2.65 11.57
CA GLU A 207 3.19 -1.84 12.72
C GLU A 207 1.70 -1.99 12.98
N ARG A 208 1.29 -1.74 14.22
CA ARG A 208 -0.11 -1.68 14.64
C ARG A 208 -0.39 -0.32 15.23
N LYS A 209 -1.48 0.32 14.81
CA LYS A 209 -1.85 1.67 15.23
C LYS A 209 -3.31 1.72 15.59
N ASP A 210 -3.61 2.34 16.72
CA ASP A 210 -4.97 2.63 17.11
C ASP A 210 -5.48 3.81 16.28
N LEU A 211 -6.47 3.55 15.43
CA LEU A 211 -7.19 4.58 14.70
C LEU A 211 -8.47 4.89 15.45
N SER A 212 -8.67 6.16 15.79
CA SER A 212 -9.89 6.62 16.47
C SER A 212 -10.92 7.13 15.45
N PHE A 213 -12.17 6.71 15.63
CA PHE A 213 -13.32 7.09 14.84
C PHE A 213 -14.38 7.78 15.71
N VAL A 214 -15.46 8.22 15.10
CA VAL A 214 -16.60 8.83 15.81
C VAL A 214 -17.36 7.83 16.68
N ASP A 215 -17.33 6.55 16.33
CA ASP A 215 -18.10 5.47 16.96
C ASP A 215 -17.24 4.47 17.75
N GLY A 216 -15.93 4.71 17.84
CA GLY A 216 -15.02 3.87 18.61
C GLY A 216 -13.57 4.02 18.16
N SER A 217 -12.74 3.02 18.47
CA SER A 217 -11.40 2.90 17.93
C SER A 217 -11.18 1.49 17.40
N SER A 218 -10.26 1.32 16.46
CA SER A 218 -9.82 0.00 16.01
C SER A 218 -8.32 -0.01 15.77
N GLU A 219 -7.70 -1.14 16.08
CA GLU A 219 -6.29 -1.36 15.76
C GLU A 219 -6.16 -1.72 14.27
N VAL A 220 -5.39 -0.92 13.53
CA VAL A 220 -5.10 -1.14 12.11
C VAL A 220 -3.66 -1.60 11.98
N ALA A 221 -3.47 -2.73 11.31
CA ALA A 221 -2.15 -3.23 10.98
C ALA A 221 -1.66 -2.66 9.64
N SER A 222 -0.38 -2.32 9.57
CA SER A 222 0.32 -1.89 8.36
C SER A 222 1.51 -2.81 8.09
N GLY A 223 1.84 -2.99 6.81
CA GLY A 223 3.01 -3.75 6.36
C GLY A 223 4.22 -2.87 6.04
N TYR A 224 4.02 -1.55 6.07
CA TYR A 224 4.98 -0.56 5.61
C TYR A 224 5.00 0.64 6.54
N VAL A 225 6.19 1.23 6.69
CA VAL A 225 6.38 2.54 7.30
C VAL A 225 7.01 3.46 6.26
N LEU A 226 6.49 4.68 6.13
CA LEU A 226 7.04 5.70 5.24
C LEU A 226 7.58 6.85 6.08
N GLU A 227 8.89 7.07 6.02
CA GLU A 227 9.55 8.26 6.56
C GLU A 227 9.37 9.38 5.53
N GLY A 228 8.36 10.23 5.74
CA GLY A 228 7.88 11.21 4.76
C GLY A 228 8.66 12.51 4.76
N ASP A 229 9.30 12.81 3.62
CA ASP A 229 10.05 14.03 3.36
C ASP A 229 9.13 15.19 2.96
N SER A 230 8.10 14.90 2.15
CA SER A 230 7.11 15.89 1.73
C SER A 230 5.70 15.31 1.62
N ILE A 231 4.72 16.16 1.91
CA ILE A 231 3.28 15.90 1.73
C ILE A 231 2.74 17.03 0.86
N GLU A 232 2.18 16.68 -0.29
CA GLU A 232 1.60 17.63 -1.23
C GLU A 232 0.16 17.23 -1.53
N PRO A 233 -0.81 18.17 -1.55
CA PRO A 233 -2.16 17.88 -2.04
C PRO A 233 -2.09 17.28 -3.44
N TYR A 234 -2.82 16.19 -3.67
CA TYR A 234 -2.81 15.51 -4.96
C TYR A 234 -3.51 16.38 -6.01
N GLN A 235 -2.78 16.80 -7.05
CA GLN A 235 -3.28 17.69 -8.10
C GLN A 235 -3.83 16.98 -9.35
N GLY A 236 -4.13 15.68 -9.26
CA GLY A 236 -4.77 14.97 -10.36
C GLY A 236 -6.22 15.43 -10.57
N GLU A 237 -6.64 15.55 -11.83
CA GLU A 237 -8.06 15.77 -12.16
C GLU A 237 -8.89 14.56 -11.70
N GLY A 238 -9.57 14.68 -10.56
CA GLY A 238 -10.73 13.87 -10.19
C GLY A 238 -10.58 12.35 -10.21
N GLY A 239 -10.44 11.77 -9.01
CA GLY A 239 -10.90 10.40 -8.72
C GLY A 239 -9.81 9.34 -8.74
N GLY A 240 -9.72 8.61 -7.64
CA GLY A 240 -8.98 7.36 -7.58
C GLY A 240 -9.46 6.38 -8.64
N GLN A 241 -8.52 5.57 -9.13
CA GLN A 241 -8.78 4.22 -9.56
C GLN A 241 -7.89 3.31 -8.75
#